data_AF-A0A803XLQ9-F1
#
_entry.id   AF-A0A803XLQ9-F1
#
_cell.length_a   1.000
_cell.length_b   1.000
_cell.length_c   1.000
_cell.angle_alpha   90.00
_cell.angle_beta   90.00
_cell.angle_gamma   90.00
#
_symmetry.space_group_name_H-M   'P 1'
#
loop_
_entity.id
_entity.type
_entity.pdbx_description
1 polymer ?
#
loop_
_entity_poly.entity_id
_entity_poly.type
_entity_poly.pdbx_seq_one_letter_code
_entity_poly.pdbx_strand_id
1 'polypeptide(L)'
;MRYEVFQLAREYSLGFCQLFLECPLELCLQRNRLRGSPVPEGTICRMAQRVELPEPEKNPWEQNSLILSSSACTPEEQCDAGLMEAFHVQIINLLGAALENPVKQYKENTEQKEADRAICAASAVHQADQTCRRIISQTMKEAKDKNVLPSEMKSLAEELNKLKAEFLEDLRHGSHVENESGQQNPTIDPATSVLSSFQLEATDILNKYLLK
;
A
#
# COMPACT_ATOMS: atom_id res chain seq x y z
N MET A 1 0.33 13.19 16.61
CA MET A 1 -1.01 13.18 17.24
C MET A 1 -2.14 13.58 16.30
N ARG A 2 -2.05 14.70 15.56
CA ARG A 2 -3.13 15.15 14.65
C ARG A 2 -3.45 14.12 13.56
N TYR A 3 -2.42 13.54 12.95
CA TYR A 3 -2.56 12.59 11.85
C TYR A 3 -3.22 11.28 12.29
N GLU A 4 -2.92 10.80 13.49
CA GLU A 4 -3.48 9.58 14.06
C GLU A 4 -4.99 9.72 14.30
N VAL A 5 -5.44 10.91 14.74
CA VAL A 5 -6.89 11.21 14.86
C VAL A 5 -7.54 11.31 13.48
N PHE A 6 -6.86 11.93 12.50
CA PHE A 6 -7.33 11.95 11.12
C PHE A 6 -7.45 10.52 10.54
N GLN A 7 -6.50 9.63 10.81
CA GLN A 7 -6.55 8.24 10.38
C GLN A 7 -7.74 7.50 10.97
N LEU A 8 -8.05 7.75 12.25
CA LEU A 8 -9.24 7.20 12.89
C LEU A 8 -10.52 7.72 12.22
N ALA A 9 -10.62 9.02 11.96
CA ALA A 9 -11.76 9.58 11.23
C ALA A 9 -11.90 8.95 9.83
N ARG A 10 -10.78 8.73 9.13
CA ARG A 10 -10.75 8.06 7.84
C ARG A 10 -11.21 6.60 7.91
N GLU A 11 -10.80 5.86 8.93
CA GLU A 11 -11.16 4.44 9.13
C GLU A 11 -12.68 4.28 9.24
N TYR A 12 -13.33 5.15 10.01
CA TYR A 12 -14.77 5.11 10.26
C TYR A 12 -15.59 6.00 9.33
N SER A 13 -14.97 6.59 8.30
CA SER A 13 -15.61 7.52 7.37
C SER A 13 -16.35 8.68 8.07
N LEU A 14 -15.67 9.31 9.02
CA LEU A 14 -16.17 10.42 9.83
C LEU A 14 -15.71 11.77 9.29
N GLY A 15 -16.45 12.82 9.63
CA GLY A 15 -15.98 14.20 9.46
C GLY A 15 -14.76 14.49 10.32
N PHE A 16 -13.80 15.23 9.77
CA PHE A 16 -12.60 15.66 10.47
C PHE A 16 -12.33 17.14 10.21
N CYS A 17 -12.07 17.87 11.28
CA CYS A 17 -11.55 19.23 11.26
C CYS A 17 -10.68 19.48 12.49
N GLN A 18 -9.85 20.52 12.44
CA GLN A 18 -9.01 20.93 13.54
C GLN A 18 -9.11 22.42 13.84
N LEU A 19 -9.15 22.74 15.13
CA LEU A 19 -9.11 24.10 15.64
C LEU A 19 -7.75 24.31 16.30
N PHE A 20 -6.99 25.29 15.81
CA PHE A 20 -5.75 25.72 16.43
C PHE A 20 -5.99 27.02 17.18
N LEU A 21 -5.88 26.98 18.51
CA LEU A 21 -6.03 28.15 19.36
C LEU A 21 -4.67 28.81 19.55
N GLU A 22 -4.39 29.84 18.76
CA GLU A 22 -3.15 30.59 18.84
C GLU A 22 -3.20 31.57 20.01
N CYS A 23 -2.14 31.61 20.82
CA CYS A 23 -2.01 32.54 21.91
C CYS A 23 -0.55 33.01 22.03
N PRO A 24 -0.29 34.33 22.11
CA PRO A 24 1.04 34.86 22.36
C PRO A 24 1.71 34.22 23.58
N LEU A 25 3.01 33.96 23.48
CA LEU A 25 3.80 33.30 24.54
C LEU A 25 3.72 34.08 25.85
N GLU A 26 3.76 35.40 25.78
CA GLU A 26 3.69 36.32 26.92
C GLU A 26 2.38 36.14 27.68
N LEU A 27 1.26 36.06 26.95
CA LEU A 27 -0.06 35.80 27.53
C LEU A 27 -0.17 34.37 28.08
N CYS A 28 0.42 33.38 27.41
CA CYS A 28 0.49 32.02 27.92
C CYS A 28 1.23 31.94 29.27
N LEU A 29 2.37 32.63 29.39
CA LEU A 29 3.16 32.71 30.62
C LEU A 29 2.40 33.45 31.73
N GLN A 30 1.78 34.58 31.41
CA GLN A 30 0.95 35.33 32.34
C GLN A 30 -0.20 34.47 32.89
N ARG A 31 -0.97 33.83 32.00
CA ARG A 31 -2.09 32.95 32.38
C ARG A 31 -1.60 31.74 33.17
N ASN A 32 -0.43 31.20 32.83
CA ASN A 32 0.15 30.06 33.55
C ASN A 32 0.48 30.37 35.01
N ARG A 33 0.99 31.58 35.31
CA ARG A 33 1.27 32.03 36.69
C ARG A 33 0.02 32.10 37.56
N LEU A 34 -1.14 32.32 36.95
CA LEU A 34 -2.44 32.41 37.63
C LEU A 34 -3.09 31.04 37.90
N ARG A 35 -2.52 29.94 37.38
CA ARG A 35 -3.05 28.59 37.60
C ARG A 35 -2.76 28.13 39.02
N GLY A 36 -3.69 27.37 39.62
CA GLY A 36 -3.46 26.73 40.93
C GLY A 36 -2.27 25.76 40.95
N SER A 37 -1.93 25.20 39.79
CA SER A 37 -0.71 24.40 39.60
C SER A 37 -0.03 24.81 38.29
N PRO A 38 0.91 25.78 38.32
CA PRO A 38 1.62 26.24 37.13
C PRO A 38 2.52 25.17 36.53
N VAL A 39 2.62 25.15 35.20
CA VAL A 39 3.65 24.39 34.48
C VAL A 39 4.97 25.20 34.52
N PRO A 40 6.15 24.57 34.63
CA PRO A 40 7.41 25.32 34.56
C PRO A 40 7.50 26.20 33.31
N GLU A 41 7.83 27.48 33.46
CA GLU A 41 7.86 28.44 32.35
C GLU A 41 8.77 27.98 31.21
N GLY A 42 9.94 27.41 31.54
CA GLY A 42 10.86 26.85 30.55
C GLY A 42 10.24 25.74 29.70
N THR A 43 9.26 24.99 30.20
CA THR A 43 8.50 24.02 29.41
C THR A 43 7.59 24.71 28.41
N ILE A 44 6.89 25.77 28.81
CA ILE A 44 6.02 26.55 27.92
C ILE A 44 6.84 27.19 26.80
N CYS A 45 7.98 27.81 27.12
CA CYS A 45 8.87 28.39 26.12
C CYS A 45 9.37 27.34 25.12
N ARG A 46 9.77 26.14 25.59
CA ARG A 46 10.18 25.04 24.71
C ARG A 46 9.04 24.53 23.83
N MET A 47 7.81 24.48 24.36
CA MET A 47 6.64 24.07 23.58
C MET A 47 6.30 25.10 22.50
N ALA A 48 6.35 26.40 22.81
CA ALA A 48 6.08 27.46 21.83
C ALA A 48 7.06 27.43 20.64
N GLN A 49 8.31 27.01 20.87
CA GLN A 49 9.31 26.85 19.80
C GLN A 49 9.11 25.60 18.92
N ARG A 50 8.32 24.63 19.39
CA ARG A 50 8.17 23.31 18.75
C ARG A 50 6.75 23.00 18.29
N VAL A 51 5.78 23.83 18.66
CA VAL A 51 4.40 23.64 18.25
C VAL A 51 4.31 23.81 16.73
N GLU A 52 3.77 22.81 16.07
CA GLU A 52 3.59 22.81 14.63
C GLU A 52 2.19 23.35 14.31
N LEU A 53 2.13 24.39 13.49
CA LEU A 53 0.86 24.91 12.98
C LEU A 53 0.25 23.90 11.98
N PRO A 54 -1.06 23.98 11.72
CA PRO A 54 -1.65 23.35 10.53
C PRO A 54 -0.98 23.84 9.24
N GLU A 55 -0.57 22.92 8.38
CA GLU A 55 0.08 23.21 7.09
C GLU A 55 -0.64 22.49 5.93
N PRO A 56 -1.83 22.96 5.49
CA PRO A 56 -2.61 22.30 4.43
C PRO A 56 -1.86 22.07 3.11
N GLU A 57 -0.97 23.00 2.73
CA GLU A 57 -0.15 22.91 1.51
C GLU A 57 0.79 21.70 1.53
N LYS A 58 1.36 21.40 2.69
CA LYS A 58 2.28 20.27 2.89
C LYS A 58 1.53 19.00 3.25
N ASN A 59 0.43 19.15 3.98
CA ASN A 59 -0.38 18.09 4.54
C ASN A 59 -1.84 18.29 4.11
N PRO A 60 -2.26 17.82 2.91
CA PRO A 60 -3.61 18.04 2.41
C PRO A 60 -4.73 17.53 3.34
N TRP A 61 -4.44 16.54 4.18
CA TRP A 61 -5.37 16.05 5.20
C TRP A 61 -5.70 17.07 6.30
N GLU A 62 -4.94 18.16 6.39
CA GLU A 62 -5.17 19.31 7.26
C GLU A 62 -6.02 20.41 6.61
N GLN A 63 -6.60 20.21 5.43
CA GLN A 63 -7.39 21.24 4.73
C GLN A 63 -8.51 21.86 5.57
N ASN A 64 -9.13 21.07 6.46
CA ASN A 64 -10.20 21.52 7.36
C ASN A 64 -9.61 22.04 8.67
N SER A 65 -8.76 23.07 8.58
CA SER A 65 -8.14 23.73 9.73
C SER A 65 -8.60 25.15 9.90
N LEU A 66 -8.83 25.57 11.14
CA LEU A 66 -9.07 26.97 11.49
C LEU A 66 -8.14 27.41 12.60
N ILE A 67 -7.45 28.53 12.39
CA ILE A 67 -6.58 29.16 13.38
C ILE A 67 -7.35 30.31 14.02
N LEU A 68 -7.48 30.29 15.34
CA LEU A 68 -8.16 31.30 16.13
C LEU A 68 -7.16 31.97 17.07
N SER A 69 -6.88 33.25 16.86
CA SER A 69 -5.89 33.99 17.66
C SER A 69 -6.53 34.69 18.87
N SER A 70 -6.02 34.37 20.07
CA SER A 70 -6.45 34.95 21.36
C SER A 70 -5.92 36.37 21.61
N SER A 71 -5.19 36.98 20.67
CA SER A 71 -4.58 38.32 20.82
C SER A 71 -5.61 39.45 20.93
N ALA A 72 -6.88 39.19 20.61
CA ALA A 72 -7.92 40.21 20.54
C ALA A 72 -8.70 40.46 21.85
N CYS A 73 -8.25 39.90 22.98
CA CYS A 73 -8.87 40.20 24.28
C CYS A 73 -7.78 40.45 25.32
N THR A 74 -7.42 41.72 25.49
CA THR A 74 -6.91 42.17 26.78
C THR A 74 -8.04 42.04 27.82
N PRO A 75 -7.77 41.79 29.11
CA PRO A 75 -8.82 41.68 30.13
C PRO A 75 -9.67 42.95 30.29
N GLU A 76 -9.17 44.08 29.77
CA GLU A 76 -9.72 45.42 29.90
C GLU A 76 -10.56 45.82 28.67
N GLU A 77 -10.32 45.19 27.52
CA GLU A 77 -11.16 45.29 26.33
C GLU A 77 -12.22 44.19 26.40
N GLN A 78 -13.45 44.60 26.72
CA GLN A 78 -14.64 43.76 26.57
C GLN A 78 -14.53 42.99 25.26
N CYS A 79 -14.65 41.66 25.33
CA CYS A 79 -14.68 40.80 24.14
C CYS A 79 -15.59 41.45 23.11
N ASP A 80 -15.02 41.93 22.02
CA ASP A 80 -15.79 42.53 20.94
C ASP A 80 -16.84 41.49 20.54
N ALA A 81 -18.12 41.81 20.83
CA ALA A 81 -19.22 40.88 20.58
C ALA A 81 -19.23 40.46 19.10
N GLY A 82 -18.80 41.35 18.21
CA GLY A 82 -18.66 41.06 16.78
C GLY A 82 -17.53 40.07 16.47
N LEU A 83 -16.42 40.10 17.21
CA LEU A 83 -15.34 39.14 17.02
C LEU A 83 -15.71 37.73 17.52
N MET A 84 -16.41 37.66 18.66
CA MET A 84 -16.96 36.41 19.19
C MET A 84 -17.96 35.78 18.20
N GLU A 85 -18.85 36.60 17.63
CA GLU A 85 -19.80 36.16 16.60
C GLU A 85 -19.07 35.68 15.34
N ALA A 86 -18.04 36.40 14.89
CA ALA A 86 -17.24 36.00 13.74
C ALA A 86 -16.52 34.65 13.94
N PHE A 87 -15.98 34.39 15.14
CA PHE A 87 -15.39 33.08 15.46
C PHE A 87 -16.44 31.98 15.51
N HIS A 88 -17.62 32.27 16.08
CA HIS A 88 -18.72 31.31 16.11
C HIS A 88 -19.12 30.87 14.70
N VAL A 89 -19.33 31.82 13.79
CA VAL A 89 -19.69 31.54 12.40
C VAL A 89 -18.62 30.69 11.70
N GLN A 90 -17.34 31.02 11.88
CA GLN A 90 -16.24 30.26 11.29
C GLN A 90 -16.17 28.82 11.81
N ILE A 91 -16.38 28.61 13.12
CA ILE A 91 -16.40 27.28 13.73
C ILE A 91 -17.57 26.45 13.20
N ILE A 92 -18.78 27.03 13.14
CA ILE A 92 -19.96 26.34 12.63
C ILE A 92 -19.78 25.96 11.15
N ASN A 93 -19.25 26.86 10.33
CA ASN A 93 -18.97 26.57 8.92
C ASN A 93 -17.94 25.45 8.75
N LEU A 94 -16.87 25.45 9.56
CA LEU A 94 -15.87 24.39 9.56
C LEU A 94 -16.47 23.03 9.91
N LEU A 95 -17.29 22.98 10.97
CA LEU A 95 -17.97 21.76 11.40
C LEU A 95 -18.94 21.27 10.32
N GLY A 96 -19.73 22.16 9.72
CA GLY A 96 -20.63 21.85 8.61
C GLY A 96 -19.87 21.24 7.43
N ALA A 97 -18.79 21.89 6.99
CA ALA A 97 -17.96 21.40 5.89
C ALA A 97 -17.35 20.01 6.19
N ALA A 98 -16.89 19.78 7.42
CA ALA A 98 -16.34 18.49 7.82
C ALA A 98 -17.40 17.38 7.88
N LEU A 99 -18.61 17.69 8.33
CA LEU A 99 -19.73 16.73 8.40
C LEU A 99 -20.28 16.38 7.01
N GLU A 100 -20.38 17.36 6.11
CA GLU A 100 -20.83 17.15 4.73
C GLU A 100 -19.80 16.38 3.89
N ASN A 101 -18.52 16.48 4.25
CA ASN A 101 -17.41 15.87 3.52
C ASN A 101 -16.61 14.93 4.44
N PRO A 102 -17.19 13.77 4.84
CA PRO A 102 -16.49 12.81 5.67
C PRO A 102 -15.23 12.29 4.97
N VAL A 103 -14.18 12.04 5.76
CA VAL A 103 -12.92 11.52 5.25
C VAL A 103 -13.13 10.08 4.84
N LYS A 104 -13.21 9.83 3.53
CA LYS A 104 -13.48 8.49 3.03
C LYS A 104 -12.34 7.54 3.36
N GLN A 105 -12.70 6.34 3.84
CA GLN A 105 -11.75 5.25 3.91
C GLN A 105 -11.16 5.02 2.51
N TYR A 106 -9.85 5.10 2.40
CA TYR A 106 -9.17 4.54 1.24
C TYR A 106 -9.33 3.02 1.36
N LYS A 107 -10.41 2.47 0.79
CA LYS A 107 -10.37 1.09 0.33
C LYS A 107 -9.28 1.10 -0.74
N GLU A 108 -8.05 0.77 -0.35
CA GLU A 108 -7.10 0.21 -1.31
C GLU A 108 -7.93 -0.79 -2.11
N ASN A 109 -7.97 -0.59 -3.42
CA ASN A 109 -8.81 -1.33 -4.33
C ASN A 109 -8.27 -2.76 -4.39
N THR A 110 -8.47 -3.54 -3.32
CA THR A 110 -8.00 -4.92 -3.18
C THR A 110 -8.56 -5.76 -4.30
N GLU A 111 -9.80 -5.49 -4.72
CA GLU A 111 -10.43 -6.09 -5.90
C GLU A 111 -9.69 -5.75 -7.20
N GLN A 112 -9.29 -4.50 -7.43
CA GLN A 112 -8.49 -4.15 -8.62
C GLN A 112 -7.05 -4.63 -8.52
N LYS A 113 -6.44 -4.66 -7.33
CA LYS A 113 -5.09 -5.20 -7.13
C LYS A 113 -5.09 -6.72 -7.32
N GLU A 114 -6.17 -7.41 -6.94
CA GLU A 114 -6.40 -8.82 -7.24
C GLU A 114 -6.72 -9.04 -8.71
N ALA A 115 -7.52 -8.19 -9.34
CA ALA A 115 -7.79 -8.24 -10.78
C ALA A 115 -6.50 -7.98 -11.60
N ASP A 116 -5.71 -7.00 -11.20
CA ASP A 116 -4.43 -6.67 -11.82
C ASP A 116 -3.39 -7.77 -11.55
N ARG A 117 -3.41 -8.41 -10.37
CA ARG A 117 -2.64 -9.64 -10.10
C ARG A 117 -3.12 -10.79 -10.96
N ALA A 118 -4.42 -10.96 -11.17
CA ALA A 118 -4.98 -12.00 -12.03
C ALA A 118 -4.62 -11.76 -13.51
N ILE A 119 -4.57 -10.49 -13.95
CA ILE A 119 -4.09 -10.10 -15.28
C ILE A 119 -2.56 -10.32 -15.39
N CYS A 120 -1.79 -10.00 -14.36
CA CYS A 120 -0.36 -10.28 -14.31
C CYS A 120 -0.07 -11.79 -14.27
N ALA A 121 -0.86 -12.57 -13.52
CA ALA A 121 -0.81 -14.02 -13.50
C ALA A 121 -1.18 -14.59 -14.87
N ALA A 122 -2.19 -14.04 -15.55
CA ALA A 122 -2.51 -14.40 -16.92
C ALA A 122 -1.35 -14.07 -17.89
N SER A 123 -0.62 -12.98 -17.68
CA SER A 123 0.60 -12.65 -18.44
C SER A 123 1.75 -13.61 -18.15
N ALA A 124 2.03 -13.93 -16.89
CA ALA A 124 3.07 -14.87 -16.48
C ALA A 124 2.77 -16.30 -16.96
N VAL A 125 1.52 -16.77 -16.80
CA VAL A 125 1.03 -18.06 -17.32
C VAL A 125 1.11 -18.09 -18.84
N HIS A 126 0.79 -16.98 -19.53
CA HIS A 126 0.93 -16.89 -20.98
C HIS A 126 2.40 -16.98 -21.43
N GLN A 127 3.31 -16.27 -20.77
CA GLN A 127 4.74 -16.36 -21.04
C GLN A 127 5.30 -17.76 -20.75
N ALA A 128 4.82 -18.40 -19.67
CA ALA A 128 5.15 -19.77 -19.34
C ALA A 128 4.63 -20.75 -20.40
N ASP A 129 3.38 -20.62 -20.87
CA ASP A 129 2.83 -21.46 -21.94
C ASP A 129 3.62 -21.30 -23.23
N GLN A 130 3.94 -20.06 -23.63
CA GLN A 130 4.73 -19.82 -24.83
C GLN A 130 6.13 -20.45 -24.73
N THR A 131 6.75 -20.40 -23.55
CA THR A 131 8.06 -20.99 -23.30
C THR A 131 8.00 -22.52 -23.28
N CYS A 132 6.99 -23.10 -22.63
CA CYS A 132 6.76 -24.55 -22.63
C CYS A 132 6.57 -25.08 -24.05
N ARG A 133 5.77 -24.40 -24.89
CA ARG A 133 5.60 -24.77 -26.31
C ARG A 133 6.90 -24.77 -27.08
N ARG A 134 7.77 -23.79 -26.81
CA ARG A 134 9.11 -23.70 -27.42
C ARG A 134 10.00 -24.88 -26.98
N ILE A 135 10.03 -25.18 -25.69
CA ILE A 135 10.78 -26.31 -25.13
C ILE A 135 10.28 -27.62 -25.73
N ILE A 136 8.96 -27.89 -25.71
CA ILE A 136 8.37 -29.09 -26.31
C ILE A 136 8.74 -29.21 -27.79
N SER A 137 8.66 -28.12 -28.56
CA SER A 137 9.03 -28.13 -29.98
C SER A 137 10.51 -28.51 -30.18
N GLN A 138 11.39 -28.00 -29.31
CA GLN A 138 12.81 -28.32 -29.31
C GLN A 138 13.07 -29.78 -28.90
N THR A 139 12.44 -30.26 -27.83
CA THR A 139 12.52 -31.66 -27.38
C THR A 139 12.02 -32.63 -28.46
N MET A 140 10.92 -32.30 -29.14
CA MET A 140 10.37 -33.10 -30.23
C MET A 140 11.30 -33.12 -31.46
N LYS A 141 11.96 -31.99 -31.75
CA LYS A 141 12.98 -31.93 -32.80
C LYS A 141 14.19 -32.80 -32.45
N GLU A 142 14.68 -32.71 -31.21
CA GLU A 142 15.81 -33.53 -30.74
C GLU A 142 15.49 -35.01 -30.73
N ALA A 143 14.27 -35.40 -30.33
CA ALA A 143 13.80 -36.79 -30.42
C ALA A 143 13.83 -37.29 -31.87
N LYS A 144 13.37 -36.45 -32.81
CA LYS A 144 13.38 -36.78 -34.24
C LYS A 144 14.81 -36.91 -34.79
N ASP A 145 15.69 -35.97 -34.44
CA ASP A 145 17.10 -35.98 -34.86
C ASP A 145 17.86 -37.19 -34.29
N LYS A 146 17.43 -37.69 -33.12
CA LYS A 146 17.94 -38.92 -32.49
C LYS A 146 17.22 -40.21 -32.95
N ASN A 147 16.38 -40.13 -34.00
CA ASN A 147 15.69 -41.27 -34.62
C ASN A 147 14.71 -42.04 -33.70
N VAL A 148 14.04 -41.36 -32.77
CA VAL A 148 12.94 -41.96 -31.99
C VAL A 148 11.82 -42.43 -32.93
N LEU A 149 11.28 -43.63 -32.68
CA LEU A 149 10.27 -44.26 -33.55
C LEU A 149 8.99 -43.41 -33.63
N PRO A 150 8.28 -43.38 -34.78
CA PRO A 150 7.06 -42.58 -34.94
C PRO A 150 5.95 -42.90 -33.92
N SER A 151 5.83 -44.16 -33.50
CA SER A 151 4.89 -44.59 -32.46
C SER A 151 5.24 -44.00 -31.08
N GLU A 152 6.53 -43.89 -30.78
CA GLU A 152 7.05 -43.36 -29.52
C GLU A 152 7.05 -41.83 -29.53
N MET A 153 7.22 -41.20 -30.68
CA MET A 153 7.04 -39.76 -30.84
C MET A 153 5.64 -39.30 -30.44
N LYS A 154 4.61 -40.12 -30.72
CA LYS A 154 3.25 -39.83 -30.29
C LYS A 154 3.12 -39.88 -28.76
N SER A 155 3.63 -40.93 -28.13
CA SER A 155 3.61 -41.07 -26.66
C SER A 155 4.43 -39.97 -25.96
N LEU A 156 5.59 -39.62 -26.51
CA LEU A 156 6.41 -38.51 -26.03
C LEU A 156 5.64 -37.18 -26.09
N ALA A 157 4.95 -36.90 -27.20
CA ALA A 157 4.15 -35.69 -27.33
C ALA A 157 2.99 -35.64 -26.31
N GLU A 158 2.35 -36.78 -26.04
CA GLU A 158 1.28 -36.88 -25.04
C GLU A 158 1.82 -36.61 -23.62
N GLU A 159 2.95 -37.21 -23.25
CA GLU A 159 3.59 -36.98 -21.95
C GLU A 159 4.06 -35.53 -21.77
N LEU A 160 4.65 -34.92 -22.80
CA LEU A 160 5.09 -33.53 -22.77
C LEU A 160 3.92 -32.54 -22.67
N ASN A 161 2.80 -32.81 -23.36
CA ASN A 161 1.61 -31.96 -23.26
C ASN A 161 0.91 -32.12 -21.91
N LYS A 162 0.92 -33.32 -21.32
CA LYS A 162 0.42 -33.56 -19.97
C LYS A 162 1.26 -32.80 -18.93
N LEU A 163 2.58 -32.91 -19.00
CA LEU A 163 3.49 -32.15 -18.13
C LEU A 163 3.23 -30.64 -18.23
N LYS A 164 3.04 -30.12 -19.46
CA LYS A 164 2.67 -28.70 -19.66
C LYS A 164 1.36 -28.34 -18.98
N ALA A 165 0.33 -29.19 -19.11
CA ALA A 165 -0.97 -28.92 -18.53
C ALA A 165 -0.88 -28.84 -17.00
N GLU A 166 -0.20 -29.79 -16.36
CA GLU A 166 0.04 -29.83 -14.91
C GLU A 166 0.84 -28.60 -14.46
N PHE A 167 1.97 -28.32 -15.12
CA PHE A 167 2.81 -27.16 -14.81
C PHE A 167 2.07 -25.82 -14.91
N LEU A 168 1.21 -25.65 -15.92
CA LEU A 168 0.43 -24.43 -16.08
C LEU A 168 -0.75 -24.35 -15.09
N GLU A 169 -1.30 -25.47 -14.65
CA GLU A 169 -2.28 -25.49 -13.56
C GLU A 169 -1.63 -25.10 -12.22
N ASP A 170 -0.45 -25.61 -11.91
CA ASP A 170 0.28 -25.26 -10.69
C ASP A 170 0.62 -23.76 -10.65
N LEU A 171 1.00 -23.19 -11.80
CA LEU A 171 1.20 -21.75 -11.97
C LEU A 171 -0.09 -20.94 -11.80
N ARG A 172 -1.25 -21.47 -12.20
CA ARG A 172 -2.56 -20.82 -12.04
C ARG A 172 -3.03 -20.80 -10.59
N HIS A 173 -2.73 -21.85 -9.82
CA HIS A 173 -3.21 -22.01 -8.45
C HIS A 173 -2.32 -21.34 -7.39
N GLY A 174 -1.15 -20.81 -7.79
CA GLY A 174 -0.31 -19.99 -6.93
C GLY A 174 0.47 -20.80 -5.90
N SER A 175 1.73 -21.11 -6.22
CA SER A 175 2.86 -21.25 -5.28
C SER A 175 2.50 -21.62 -3.83
N HIS A 176 2.02 -22.84 -3.61
CA HIS A 176 1.97 -23.44 -2.27
C HIS A 176 3.29 -24.17 -2.00
N VAL A 177 4.38 -23.41 -1.79
CA VAL A 177 5.48 -23.83 -0.91
C VAL A 177 6.11 -22.55 -0.33
N GLU A 178 5.72 -22.21 0.90
CA GLU A 178 6.49 -21.31 1.75
C GLU A 178 7.82 -21.97 2.16
N ASN A 179 8.85 -21.13 2.25
CA ASN A 179 9.93 -21.16 3.25
C ASN A 179 10.54 -22.52 3.63
N GLU A 180 11.77 -22.79 3.17
CA GLU A 180 12.86 -23.17 4.08
C GLU A 180 14.22 -22.63 3.59
N SER A 181 14.99 -22.13 4.57
CA SER A 181 16.39 -21.66 4.53
C SER A 181 16.66 -20.26 3.96
N GLY A 182 16.99 -19.35 4.88
CA GLY A 182 17.39 -17.99 4.58
C GLY A 182 18.76 -17.91 3.94
N GLN A 183 18.86 -17.04 2.94
CA GLN A 183 19.99 -16.13 2.72
C GLN A 183 19.57 -15.19 1.58
N GLN A 184 19.60 -13.89 1.87
CA GLN A 184 19.42 -12.87 0.84
C GLN A 184 20.53 -13.03 -0.20
N ASN A 185 20.15 -13.25 -1.46
CA ASN A 185 20.97 -12.93 -2.62
C ASN A 185 20.05 -12.29 -3.68
N PRO A 186 20.45 -11.17 -4.29
CA PRO A 186 19.62 -10.49 -5.27
C PRO A 186 19.74 -11.18 -6.64
N THR A 187 18.66 -11.11 -7.43
CA THR A 187 18.66 -11.26 -8.91
C THR A 187 18.43 -12.66 -9.50
N ILE A 188 17.37 -13.38 -9.11
CA ILE A 188 16.75 -14.37 -10.02
C ILE A 188 15.23 -14.18 -9.97
N ASP A 189 14.65 -13.82 -11.11
CA ASP A 189 13.20 -13.73 -11.29
C ASP A 189 12.57 -15.11 -11.01
N PRO A 190 11.57 -15.23 -10.12
CA PRO A 190 10.91 -16.49 -9.78
C PRO A 190 10.49 -17.29 -11.02
N ALA A 191 10.06 -16.61 -12.09
CA ALA A 191 9.66 -17.22 -13.35
C ALA A 191 10.80 -18.01 -14.03
N THR A 192 12.05 -17.60 -13.84
CA THR A 192 13.21 -18.26 -14.45
C THR A 192 13.58 -19.57 -13.75
N SER A 193 13.41 -19.62 -12.42
CA SER A 193 13.67 -20.84 -11.64
C SER A 193 12.65 -21.94 -11.94
N VAL A 194 11.36 -21.57 -12.05
CA VAL A 194 10.25 -22.50 -12.29
C VAL A 194 10.28 -23.08 -13.71
N LEU A 195 10.66 -22.27 -14.71
CA LEU A 195 10.85 -22.74 -16.09
C LEU A 195 12.05 -23.69 -16.27
N SER A 196 13.07 -23.56 -15.43
CA SER A 196 14.22 -24.47 -15.44
C SER A 196 13.83 -25.88 -14.99
N SER A 197 12.89 -26.01 -14.06
CA SER A 197 12.33 -27.30 -13.64
C SER A 197 11.61 -28.01 -14.79
N PHE A 198 10.76 -27.27 -15.52
CA PHE A 198 10.05 -27.82 -16.68
C PHE A 198 11.01 -28.33 -17.76
N GLN A 199 12.09 -27.59 -18.04
CA GLN A 199 13.09 -28.01 -19.02
C GLN A 199 13.82 -29.30 -18.59
N LEU A 200 14.14 -29.44 -17.30
CA LEU A 200 14.80 -30.62 -16.77
C LEU A 200 13.89 -31.84 -16.86
N GLU A 201 12.63 -31.72 -16.45
CA GLU A 201 11.64 -32.80 -16.53
C GLU A 201 11.32 -33.19 -17.98
N ALA A 202 11.23 -32.22 -18.89
CA ALA A 202 11.07 -32.50 -20.32
C ALA A 202 12.27 -33.28 -20.90
N THR A 203 13.48 -32.97 -20.42
CA THR A 203 14.71 -33.69 -20.81
C THR A 203 14.72 -35.10 -20.23
N ASP A 204 14.27 -35.29 -18.99
CA ASP A 204 14.15 -36.60 -18.37
C ASP A 204 13.13 -37.49 -19.08
N ILE A 205 11.99 -36.92 -19.48
CA ILE A 205 11.01 -37.62 -20.33
C ILE A 205 11.68 -38.05 -21.64
N LEU A 206 12.39 -37.15 -22.33
CA LEU A 206 13.09 -37.49 -23.57
C LEU A 206 14.11 -38.62 -23.36
N ASN A 207 14.91 -38.57 -22.29
CA ASN A 207 15.91 -39.59 -22.00
C ASN A 207 15.30 -40.99 -21.82
N LYS A 208 14.06 -41.11 -21.31
CA LYS A 208 13.34 -42.40 -21.23
C LYS A 208 13.10 -43.06 -22.60
N TYR A 209 13.00 -42.27 -23.66
CA TYR A 209 12.82 -42.77 -25.03
C TYR A 209 14.14 -42.98 -25.78
N LEU A 210 15.23 -42.38 -25.29
CA LEU A 210 16.57 -42.53 -25.87
C LEU A 210 17.38 -43.69 -25.26
N LEU A 211 17.05 -44.08 -24.03
CA LEU A 211 17.73 -45.15 -23.27
C LEU A 211 17.02 -46.52 -23.37
N LYS A 212 16.00 -46.63 -24.24
CA LYS A 212 15.34 -47.89 -24.59
C LYS A 212 15.94 -48.47 -25.85
#